data_AF-X1V0N2-F1
#
_entry.id   AF-X1V0N2-F1
#
_cell.length_a   1.000
_cell.length_b   1.000
_cell.length_c   1.000
_cell.angle_alpha   90.00
_cell.angle_beta   90.00
_cell.angle_gamma   90.00
#
_symmetry.space_group_name_H-M   'P 1'
#
loop_
_entity.id
_entity.type
_entity.pdbx_description
1 polymer ?
#
loop_
_entity_poly.entity_id
_entity_poly.type
_entity_poly.pdbx_seq_one_letter_code
_entity_poly.pdbx_strand_id
1 'polypeptide(L)'
;MSFPKISRTLTQEEEHVKVQFLTESLELILNRSKCVGCGTCARVCPKDAISRGPVGASRRFPTTEDIVSELYDPHKCVFCGTCVVMCPFGALTLKKDGEIINLADIPIV
;
A
#
# COMPACT_ATOMS: atom_id res chain seq x y z
N MET A 1 26.53 -4.38 5.63
CA MET A 1 25.46 -3.90 4.73
C MET A 1 24.14 -4.38 5.31
N SER A 2 23.33 -3.50 5.91
CA SER A 2 22.10 -3.90 6.59
C SER A 2 20.97 -4.08 5.58
N PHE A 3 20.32 -5.24 5.61
CA PHE A 3 19.12 -5.58 4.85
C PHE A 3 18.05 -6.04 5.84
N PRO A 4 16.75 -5.83 5.54
CA PRO A 4 16.19 -5.23 4.32
C PRO A 4 16.35 -3.70 4.27
N LYS A 5 16.55 -3.15 3.08
CA LYS A 5 16.54 -1.70 2.85
C LYS A 5 15.12 -1.25 2.54
N ILE A 6 14.63 -0.28 3.29
CA ILE A 6 13.28 0.24 3.12
C ILE A 6 13.38 1.66 2.57
N SER A 7 12.66 1.94 1.49
CA SER A 7 12.54 3.26 0.89
C SER A 7 11.08 3.60 0.66
N ARG A 8 10.67 4.79 1.08
CA ARG A 8 9.34 5.35 0.85
C ARG A 8 9.49 6.63 0.03
N THR A 9 8.77 6.70 -1.08
CA THR A 9 8.78 7.85 -1.98
C THR A 9 7.35 8.33 -2.17
N LEU A 10 7.09 9.57 -1.77
CA LEU A 10 5.79 10.20 -1.93
C LEU A 10 5.86 11.21 -3.08
N THR A 11 5.05 11.00 -4.10
CA THR A 11 4.83 11.97 -5.18
C THR A 11 3.45 12.61 -5.04
N GLN A 12 3.12 13.57 -5.91
CA GLN A 12 1.81 14.25 -5.88
C GLN A 12 0.65 13.28 -6.18
N GLU A 13 0.88 12.23 -6.95
CA GLU A 13 -0.17 11.30 -7.42
C GLU A 13 -0.01 9.87 -6.90
N GLU A 14 1.24 9.43 -6.66
CA GLU A 14 1.54 8.07 -6.25
C GLU A 14 2.43 8.02 -5.01
N GLU A 15 2.18 7.04 -4.16
CA GLU A 15 3.02 6.71 -3.03
C GLU A 15 3.63 5.33 -3.24
N HIS A 16 4.96 5.28 -3.24
CA HIS A 16 5.73 4.07 -3.46
C HIS A 16 6.38 3.65 -2.15
N VAL A 17 6.15 2.40 -1.76
CA VAL A 17 6.84 1.79 -0.63
C VAL A 17 7.58 0.56 -1.11
N LYS A 18 8.90 0.69 -1.19
CA LYS A 18 9.80 -0.34 -1.70
C LYS A 18 10.65 -0.92 -0.59
N VAL A 19 10.71 -2.24 -0.55
CA VAL A 19 11.59 -3.01 0.32
C VAL A 19 12.51 -3.83 -0.55
N GLN A 20 13.81 -3.60 -0.40
CA GLN A 20 14.86 -4.29 -1.12
C GLN A 20 15.53 -5.29 -0.18
N PHE A 21 15.38 -6.56 -0.50
CA PHE A 21 16.09 -7.66 0.13
C PHE A 21 17.42 -7.91 -0.59
N LEU A 22 18.12 -8.97 -0.19
CA LEU A 22 19.38 -9.34 -0.82
C LEU A 22 19.18 -9.89 -2.24
N THR A 23 18.08 -10.63 -2.46
CA THR A 23 17.81 -11.39 -3.69
C THR A 23 16.64 -10.86 -4.51
N GLU A 24 15.74 -10.08 -3.91
CA GLU A 24 14.52 -9.60 -4.54
C GLU A 24 14.10 -8.23 -3.99
N SER A 25 13.19 -7.56 -4.68
CA SER A 25 12.60 -6.30 -4.25
C SER A 25 11.08 -6.31 -4.39
N LEU A 26 10.40 -5.83 -3.38
CA LEU A 26 8.95 -5.71 -3.35
C LEU A 26 8.58 -4.24 -3.27
N GLU A 27 7.59 -3.83 -4.06
CA GLU A 27 7.13 -2.44 -4.11
C GLU A 27 5.60 -2.41 -4.09
N LEU A 28 5.05 -1.70 -3.11
CA LEU A 28 3.63 -1.39 -3.05
C LEU A 28 3.42 0.06 -3.50
N ILE A 29 2.54 0.24 -4.47
CA ILE A 29 2.22 1.54 -5.06
C ILE A 29 0.77 1.86 -4.75
N LEU A 30 0.53 3.02 -4.14
CA LEU A 30 -0.80 3.60 -3.92
C LEU A 30 -1.01 4.76 -4.87
N ASN A 31 -1.97 4.63 -5.76
CA ASN A 31 -2.43 5.71 -6.62
C ASN A 31 -3.49 6.56 -5.88
N ARG A 32 -3.10 7.78 -5.51
CA ARG A 32 -3.93 8.70 -4.72
C ARG A 32 -5.14 9.21 -5.50
N SER A 33 -5.03 9.34 -6.82
CA SER A 33 -6.16 9.79 -7.66
C SER A 33 -7.32 8.79 -7.67
N LYS A 34 -7.03 7.49 -7.50
CA LYS A 34 -8.03 6.41 -7.42
C LYS A 34 -8.46 6.09 -6.00
N CYS A 35 -7.66 6.45 -5.00
CA CYS A 35 -7.99 6.21 -3.61
C CYS A 35 -9.11 7.17 -3.17
N VAL A 36 -10.19 6.63 -2.62
CA VAL A 36 -11.28 7.42 -2.01
C VAL A 36 -11.29 7.35 -0.49
N GLY A 37 -10.29 6.72 0.12
CA GLY A 37 -10.17 6.63 1.58
C GLY A 37 -11.21 5.71 2.24
N CYS A 38 -11.73 4.71 1.51
CA CYS A 38 -12.76 3.78 2.03
C CYS A 38 -12.28 2.96 3.24
N GLY A 39 -10.97 2.77 3.40
CA GLY A 39 -10.34 2.06 4.52
C GLY A 39 -10.46 0.54 4.48
N THR A 40 -10.86 -0.06 3.35
CA THR A 40 -10.91 -1.53 3.19
C THR A 40 -9.52 -2.15 3.34
N CYS A 41 -8.48 -1.53 2.76
CA CYS A 41 -7.08 -1.98 2.87
C CYS A 41 -6.60 -2.13 4.32
N ALA A 42 -6.96 -1.20 5.21
CA ALA A 42 -6.65 -1.27 6.64
C ALA A 42 -7.38 -2.44 7.33
N ARG A 43 -8.68 -2.61 7.04
CA ARG A 43 -9.50 -3.67 7.68
C ARG A 43 -9.08 -5.09 7.30
N VAL A 44 -8.58 -5.29 6.08
CA VAL A 44 -8.21 -6.62 5.57
C VAL A 44 -6.73 -6.96 5.80
N CYS A 45 -5.93 -6.02 6.33
CA CYS A 45 -4.51 -6.25 6.54
C CYS A 45 -4.28 -7.19 7.74
N PRO A 46 -3.73 -8.41 7.55
CA PRO A 46 -3.54 -9.35 8.66
C PRO A 46 -2.42 -8.95 9.64
N LYS A 47 -1.62 -7.95 9.29
CA LYS A 47 -0.47 -7.47 10.08
C LYS A 47 -0.68 -6.06 10.64
N ASP A 48 -1.87 -5.49 10.45
CA ASP A 48 -2.16 -4.09 10.81
C ASP A 48 -1.09 -3.12 10.30
N ALA A 49 -0.55 -3.41 9.10
CA ALA A 49 0.49 -2.62 8.48
C ALA A 49 -0.07 -1.36 7.80
N ILE A 50 -1.39 -1.24 7.67
CA ILE A 50 -2.07 -0.11 7.06
C ILE A 50 -3.04 0.45 8.11
N SER A 51 -2.85 1.70 8.50
CA SER A 51 -3.83 2.44 9.29
C SER A 51 -4.71 3.30 8.39
N ARG A 52 -5.92 3.60 8.87
CA ARG A 52 -6.63 4.79 8.40
C ARG A 52 -5.94 6.01 9.02
N GLY A 53 -5.75 7.05 8.21
CA GLY A 53 -5.57 8.40 8.72
C GLY A 53 -6.77 8.82 9.59
N PRO A 54 -6.72 9.98 10.26
CA PRO A 54 -7.72 10.39 11.25
C PRO A 54 -9.15 10.21 10.73
N VAL A 55 -9.86 9.26 11.33
CA VAL A 55 -11.27 8.96 11.06
C VAL A 55 -12.11 10.05 11.72
N GLY A 56 -12.11 11.24 11.12
CA GLY A 56 -12.77 12.45 11.62
C GLY A 56 -13.28 13.38 10.53
N ALA A 57 -13.12 13.05 9.25
CA ALA A 57 -13.79 13.76 8.17
C ALA A 57 -15.25 13.29 8.04
N SER A 58 -16.07 13.66 9.02
CA SER A 58 -17.44 14.11 8.78
C SER A 58 -17.41 15.47 8.05
N ARG A 59 -16.56 15.60 7.02
CA ARG A 59 -16.53 16.75 6.12
C ARG A 59 -17.08 16.26 4.79
N ARG A 60 -18.09 16.95 4.29
CA ARG A 60 -18.77 16.71 3.00
C ARG A 60 -17.82 16.69 1.78
N PHE A 61 -16.55 17.07 1.96
CA PHE A 61 -15.53 17.15 0.92
C PHE A 61 -14.15 16.81 1.53
N PRO A 62 -13.62 15.59 1.35
CA PRO A 62 -12.24 15.29 1.68
C PRO A 62 -11.32 15.99 0.66
N THR A 63 -10.34 16.76 1.11
CA THR A 63 -9.25 17.22 0.25
C THR A 63 -8.26 16.06 0.03
N THR A 64 -7.47 16.12 -1.04
CA THR A 64 -6.50 15.06 -1.41
C THR A 64 -5.45 14.75 -0.33
N GLU A 65 -5.30 15.65 0.65
CA GLU A 65 -4.44 15.51 1.82
C GLU A 65 -5.06 14.65 2.94
N ASP A 66 -6.40 14.51 2.98
CA ASP A 66 -7.14 13.74 3.99
C ASP A 66 -7.37 12.26 3.59
N ILE A 67 -7.14 11.93 2.31
CA ILE A 67 -7.43 10.60 1.72
C ILE A 67 -6.24 9.64 1.84
N VAL A 68 -5.19 10.06 2.53
CA VAL A 68 -3.99 9.24 2.68
C VAL A 68 -4.34 8.08 3.61
N SER A 69 -4.04 6.86 3.15
CA SER A 69 -3.83 5.73 4.05
C SER A 69 -2.56 6.04 4.85
N GLU A 70 -2.65 7.02 5.75
CA GLU A 70 -1.55 7.45 6.56
C GLU A 70 -1.24 6.32 7.55
N LEU A 71 0.04 5.95 7.55
CA LEU A 71 0.66 4.78 8.18
C LEU A 71 0.48 3.46 7.44
N TYR A 72 1.06 3.37 6.23
CA TYR A 72 1.70 2.12 5.82
C TYR A 72 3.00 1.94 6.62
N ASP A 73 3.07 0.93 7.48
CA ASP A 73 4.28 0.53 8.20
C ASP A 73 5.04 -0.54 7.39
N PRO A 74 6.15 -0.17 6.72
CA PRO A 74 6.92 -1.10 5.91
C PRO A 74 7.63 -2.18 6.73
N HIS A 75 7.77 -2.02 8.05
CA HIS A 75 8.33 -3.05 8.93
C HIS A 75 7.31 -4.13 9.28
N LYS A 76 6.01 -3.82 9.20
CA LYS A 76 4.92 -4.77 9.45
C LYS A 76 4.38 -5.40 8.17
N CYS A 77 4.44 -4.68 7.05
CA CYS A 77 3.91 -5.19 5.81
C CYS A 77 4.77 -6.34 5.27
N VAL A 78 4.11 -7.48 5.04
CA VAL A 78 4.72 -8.68 4.45
C VAL A 78 4.42 -8.81 2.95
N PHE A 79 3.90 -7.75 2.32
CA PHE A 79 3.59 -7.72 0.88
C PHE A 79 2.70 -8.87 0.39
N CYS A 80 1.76 -9.33 1.23
CA CYS A 80 0.83 -10.43 0.91
C CYS A 80 -0.17 -10.12 -0.21
N GLY A 81 -0.34 -8.85 -0.59
CA GLY A 81 -1.24 -8.44 -1.67
C GLY A 81 -2.74 -8.38 -1.32
N THR A 82 -3.18 -8.79 -0.12
CA THR A 82 -4.62 -8.77 0.25
C THR A 82 -5.27 -7.38 0.06
N CYS A 83 -4.54 -6.31 0.37
CA CYS A 83 -5.02 -4.93 0.20
C CYS A 83 -5.22 -4.55 -1.27
N VAL A 84 -4.42 -5.10 -2.19
CA VAL A 84 -4.55 -4.89 -3.65
C VAL A 84 -5.83 -5.55 -4.15
N VAL A 85 -6.04 -6.81 -3.77
CA VAL A 85 -7.22 -7.60 -4.18
C VAL A 85 -8.52 -7.00 -3.67
N MET A 86 -8.52 -6.59 -2.42
CA MET A 86 -9.72 -6.09 -1.75
C MET A 86 -9.99 -4.62 -2.06
N CYS A 87 -9.14 -3.95 -2.84
CA CYS A 87 -9.38 -2.56 -3.22
C CYS A 87 -10.43 -2.49 -4.35
N PRO A 88 -11.66 -2.04 -4.09
CA PRO A 88 -12.68 -2.00 -5.14
C PRO A 88 -12.43 -0.90 -6.18
N PHE A 89 -11.51 0.03 -5.91
CA PHE A 89 -11.17 1.15 -6.80
C PHE A 89 -9.88 0.92 -7.60
N GLY A 90 -9.20 -0.22 -7.39
CA GLY A 90 -7.92 -0.50 -8.07
C GLY A 90 -6.85 0.56 -7.79
N ALA A 91 -6.82 1.09 -6.56
CA ALA A 91 -5.89 2.14 -6.16
C ALA A 91 -4.53 1.62 -5.68
N LEU A 92 -4.40 0.32 -5.44
CA LEU A 92 -3.18 -0.31 -4.93
C LEU A 92 -2.62 -1.28 -5.98
N THR A 93 -1.30 -1.29 -6.13
CA THR A 93 -0.56 -2.20 -7.03
C THR A 93 0.64 -2.78 -6.31
N LEU A 94 0.87 -4.07 -6.44
CA LEU A 94 2.06 -4.75 -5.90
C LEU A 94 3.00 -5.15 -7.06
N LYS A 95 4.27 -4.83 -6.92
CA LYS A 95 5.34 -5.23 -7.83
C LYS A 95 6.39 -6.07 -7.12
N LYS A 96 6.93 -7.05 -7.84
CA LYS A 96 8.12 -7.82 -7.47
C LYS A 96 9.15 -7.68 -8.57
N ASP A 97 10.35 -7.24 -8.20
CA ASP A 97 11.48 -7.03 -9.13
C ASP A 97 11.16 -6.14 -10.33
N GLY A 98 10.20 -5.21 -10.15
CA GLY A 98 9.74 -4.27 -11.17
C GLY A 98 8.53 -4.76 -11.98
N GLU A 99 8.17 -6.03 -11.89
CA GLU A 99 7.02 -6.62 -12.57
C GLU A 99 5.77 -6.57 -11.69
N ILE A 100 4.62 -6.29 -12.29
CA ILE A 100 3.32 -6.30 -11.58
C ILE A 100 2.96 -7.75 -11.30
N ILE A 101 2.76 -8.08 -10.03
CA ILE A 101 2.35 -9.43 -9.63
C ILE A 101 0.83 -9.50 -9.75
N ASN A 102 0.33 -10.41 -10.57
CA ASN A 102 -1.08 -10.74 -10.56
C ASN A 102 -1.37 -11.72 -9.42
N LEU A 103 -2.59 -11.71 -8.91
CA LEU A 103 -2.97 -12.52 -7.76
C LEU A 103 -2.75 -14.03 -7.97
N ALA A 104 -2.78 -14.49 -9.22
CA ALA A 104 -2.51 -15.87 -9.62
C ALA A 104 -1.03 -16.28 -9.47
N ASP A 105 -0.12 -15.32 -9.43
CA ASP A 105 1.34 -15.53 -9.39
C ASP A 105 1.90 -15.39 -7.97
N ILE A 106 1.05 -15.09 -6.98
CA ILE A 106 1.45 -14.98 -5.58
C ILE A 106 1.55 -16.41 -5.00
N PRO A 107 2.72 -16.87 -4.53
CA PRO A 107 2.96 -18.25 -4.08
C PRO A 107 2.28 -18.62 -2.75
N ILE A 108 1.20 -17.94 -2.39
CA ILE A 108 0.50 -18.02 -1.09
C ILE A 108 -0.91 -18.62 -1.26
N VAL A 109 -1.24 -19.20 -2.42
CA VAL A 109 -2.43 -20.06 -2.63
C VAL A 109 -1.99 -21.44 -3.10
#